data_AF-A0A6A0H9W6-F1
#
_entry.id   AF-A0A6A0H9W6-F1
#
_cell.length_a   1.000
_cell.length_b   1.000
_cell.length_c   1.000
_cell.angle_alpha   90.00
_cell.angle_beta   90.00
_cell.angle_gamma   90.00
#
_symmetry.space_group_name_H-M   'P 1'
#
loop_
_entity.id
_entity.type
_entity.pdbx_description
1 polymer ?
#
loop_
_entity_poly.entity_id
_entity_poly.type
_entity_poly.pdbx_seq_one_letter_code
_entity_poly.pdbx_strand_id
1 'polypeptide(L)' 'MPVTFRWEKDGGPIPPQERTTTRLLDDYSSQLVIERISSRHNGEYACTAENAAATATRAARLTVNGE' A
#
# COMPACT_ATOMS: atom_id res chain seq x y z
N MET A 1 9.26 -11.22 -16.67
CA MET A 1 10.06 -10.27 -15.87
C MET A 1 9.31 -10.02 -14.57
N PRO A 2 9.94 -10.15 -13.40
CA PRO A 2 9.26 -9.99 -12.12
C PRO A 2 8.78 -8.55 -11.96
N VAL A 3 7.62 -8.37 -11.33
CA VAL A 3 7.05 -7.05 -11.03
C VAL A 3 7.49 -6.65 -9.63
N THR A 4 8.02 -5.44 -9.49
CA THR A 4 8.33 -4.85 -8.19
C THR A 4 7.16 -4.00 -7.73
N PHE A 5 6.82 -4.10 -6.44
CA PHE A 5 5.72 -3.33 -5.84
C PHE A 5 6.24 -2.35 -4.79
N ARG A 6 5.72 -1.12 -4.81
CA ARG A 6 5.97 -0.09 -3.81
C ARG A 6 4.65 0.46 -3.29
N TRP A 7 4.53 0.53 -1.97
CA TRP A 7 3.36 1.06 -1.28
C TRP A 7 3.69 2.40 -0.61
N GLU A 8 2.80 3.35 -0.77
CA GLU A 8 2.91 4.70 -0.21
C GLU A 8 1.59 5.09 0.45
N LYS A 9 1.66 5.96 1.45
CA LYS A 9 0.51 6.60 2.10
C LYS A 9 0.69 8.11 2.02
N ASP A 10 -0.34 8.79 1.55
CA ASP A 10 -0.39 10.25 1.43
C ASP A 10 0.81 10.83 0.65
N GLY A 11 1.27 10.09 -0.38
CA GLY A 11 2.41 10.46 -1.23
C GLY A 11 3.80 10.21 -0.62
N GLY A 12 3.87 9.59 0.56
CA GLY A 12 5.12 9.27 1.25
C GLY A 12 5.23 7.80 1.69
N PRO A 13 6.37 7.42 2.29
CA PRO A 13 6.54 6.08 2.84
C PRO A 13 5.54 5.85 3.98
N ILE A 14 5.01 4.62 4.07
CA ILE A 14 4.08 4.26 5.14
C ILE A 14 4.81 4.33 6.48
N PRO A 15 4.32 5.10 7.47
CA PRO A 15 5.02 5.27 8.73
C PRO A 15 5.12 3.96 9.52
N PRO A 16 6.29 3.59 10.09
CA PRO A 16 6.48 2.33 10.81
C PRO A 16 5.50 2.11 11.98
N GLN A 17 5.09 3.21 12.62
CA GLN A 17 4.14 3.21 13.74
C GLN A 17 2.71 2.78 13.36
N GLU A 18 2.35 2.78 12.06
CA GLU A 18 1.05 2.30 11.58
C GLU A 18 0.95 0.77 11.55
N ARG A 19 2.01 0.02 11.94
CA ARG A 19 2.00 -1.46 12.04
C ARG A 19 1.38 -2.14 10.81
N THR A 20 1.64 -1.57 9.64
CA THR A 20 1.16 -2.09 8.37
C THR A 20 2.20 -3.04 7.79
N THR A 21 1.76 -4.16 7.22
CA THR A 21 2.65 -5.15 6.59
C THR A 21 2.36 -5.24 5.10
N THR A 22 3.40 -5.20 4.26
CA THR A 22 3.28 -5.55 2.85
C THR A 22 3.62 -7.02 2.64
N ARG A 23 2.85 -7.71 1.81
CA ARG A 23 3.06 -9.11 1.45
C ARG A 23 3.05 -9.25 -0.07
N LEU A 24 3.99 -10.02 -0.62
CA LEU A 24 3.90 -10.52 -1.99
C LEU A 24 3.09 -11.81 -1.94
N LEU A 25 2.04 -11.90 -2.76
CA LEU A 25 1.25 -13.14 -2.88
C LEU A 25 1.85 -14.05 -3.96
N ASP A 26 2.32 -13.43 -5.04
CA ASP A 26 2.97 -14.05 -6.18
C ASP A 26 3.82 -13.00 -6.93
N ASP A 27 4.35 -13.36 -8.10
CA ASP A 27 5.21 -12.51 -8.94
C ASP A 27 4.50 -11.28 -9.54
N TYR A 28 3.18 -11.20 -9.40
CA TYR A 28 2.31 -10.20 -10.04
C TYR A 28 1.34 -9.51 -9.07
N SER A 29 1.39 -9.86 -7.77
CA SER A 29 0.41 -9.42 -6.79
C SER A 29 1.04 -9.07 -5.45
N SER A 30 0.70 -7.89 -4.92
CA SER A 30 1.06 -7.44 -3.58
C SER A 30 -0.16 -6.99 -2.78
N GLN A 31 -0.14 -7.22 -1.48
CA GLN A 31 -1.15 -6.76 -0.52
C GLN A 31 -0.53 -5.91 0.58
N LEU A 32 -1.27 -4.88 0.98
CA LEU A 32 -1.03 -4.10 2.19
C LEU A 32 -2.02 -4.53 3.27
N VAL A 33 -1.52 -4.95 4.43
CA VAL A 33 -2.31 -5.52 5.52
C VAL A 33 -2.21 -4.64 6.76
N ILE A 34 -3.36 -4.22 7.29
CA ILE A 34 -3.49 -3.48 8.56
C ILE A 34 -4.24 -4.39 9.54
N GLU A 35 -3.55 -4.96 10.52
CA GLU A 35 -4.15 -5.96 11.43
C GLU A 35 -5.15 -5.36 12.42
N ARG A 36 -4.90 -4.12 12.88
CA ARG A 36 -5.76 -3.40 13.84
C ARG A 36 -5.99 -1.98 13.35
N ILE A 37 -7.09 -1.78 12.64
CA ILE A 37 -7.46 -0.48 12.08
C ILE A 37 -7.80 0.50 13.21
N SER A 38 -7.49 1.77 12.98
CA SER A 38 -7.78 2.90 13.88
C SER A 38 -7.68 4.20 13.08
N SER A 39 -8.10 5.32 13.67
CA SER A 39 -8.16 6.64 13.01
C SER A 39 -6.85 7.10 12.36
N ARG A 40 -5.68 6.67 12.85
CA ARG A 40 -4.37 7.01 12.25
C ARG A 40 -4.14 6.46 10.84
N HIS A 41 -4.86 5.40 10.47
CA HIS A 41 -4.74 4.77 9.15
C HIS A 41 -5.60 5.47 8.09
N ASN A 42 -6.34 6.54 8.44
CA ASN A 42 -6.97 7.37 7.43
C ASN A 42 -5.91 7.95 6.50
N GLY A 43 -6.14 7.87 5.19
CA GLY A 43 -5.21 8.38 4.20
C GLY A 43 -5.46 7.79 2.81
N GLU A 44 -4.68 8.26 1.85
CA GLU A 44 -4.66 7.75 0.49
C GLU A 44 -3.49 6.78 0.32
N TYR A 45 -3.80 5.52 0.04
CA TYR A 45 -2.80 4.48 -0.18
C TYR A 45 -2.60 4.29 -1.68
N ALA A 46 -1.36 4.32 -2.13
CA ALA A 46 -0.99 4.09 -3.52
C ALA A 46 -0.09 2.86 -3.63
N CYS A 47 -0.38 2.01 -4.62
CA CYS A 47 0.48 0.91 -5.03
C CYS A 47 1.05 1.24 -6.41
N THR A 48 2.38 1.21 -6.52
CA THR A 48 3.09 1.31 -7.78
C THR A 48 3.69 -0.05 -8.11
N ALA A 49 3.31 -0.58 -9.28
CA ALA A 49 3.80 -1.82 -9.85
C ALA A 49 4.71 -1.49 -11.04
N GLU A 50 5.92 -2.03 -11.06
CA GLU A 50 6.94 -1.69 -12.05
C GLU A 50 7.68 -2.93 -12.56
N ASN A 51 7.89 -2.98 -13.87
CA ASN A 51 8.87 -3.84 -14.53
C ASN A 51 9.53 -3.05 -15.67
N ALA A 52 10.49 -3.63 -16.41
CA ALA A 52 11.19 -2.85 -17.46
C ALA A 52 10.32 -2.48 -18.68
N ALA A 53 9.09 -2.98 -18.79
CA ALA A 53 8.18 -2.58 -19.86
C ALA A 53 7.31 -1.38 -19.47
N ALA A 54 6.86 -1.33 -18.21
CA ALA A 54 5.96 -0.28 -17.76
C ALA A 54 5.95 -0.11 -16.24
N THR A 55 5.50 1.08 -15.84
CA THR A 55 5.13 1.43 -14.47
C THR A 55 3.65 1.78 -14.43
N ALA A 56 2.92 1.22 -13.49
CA ALA A 56 1.51 1.52 -13.25
C ALA A 56 1.28 1.84 -11.77
N THR A 57 0.55 2.92 -11.50
CA THR A 57 0.22 3.34 -10.13
C THR A 57 -1.29 3.41 -9.97
N ARG A 58 -1.78 2.92 -8.84
CA ARG A 58 -3.20 3.05 -8.48
C ARG A 58 -3.35 3.43 -7.01
N ALA A 59 -4.20 4.42 -6.77
CA ALA A 59 -4.48 4.95 -5.44
C ALA A 59 -5.91 4.62 -4.99
N ALA A 60 -6.09 4.42 -3.69
CA ALA A 60 -7.37 4.23 -3.02
C ALA A 60 -7.36 4.93 -1.67
N ARG A 61 -8.47 5.61 -1.33
CA ARG A 61 -8.63 6.29 -0.05
C ARG A 61 -9.22 5.33 1.00
N LEU A 62 -8.54 5.22 2.14
CA LEU A 62 -9.05 4.54 3.32
C LEU A 62 -9.65 5.56 4.28
N THR A 63 -10.92 5.37 4.63
CA THR A 63 -11.61 6.19 5.63
C THR A 63 -12.13 5.30 6.76
N VAL A 64 -11.73 5.62 7.99
CA VAL A 64 -12.15 4.93 9.21
C VAL A 64 -13.14 5.83 9.93
N ASN A 65 -14.42 5.44 9.93
CA ASN A 65 -15.49 6.21 10.55
C ASN A 65 -15.66 5.79 12.01
N GLY A 66 -15.14 6.58 12.95
CA GLY A 66 -15.36 6.44 14.40
C GLY A 66 -14.63 5.26 15.07
N GLU A 67 -14.13 5.50 16.29
CA GLU A 67 -13.87 4.47 17.31
C GLU A 67 -15.05 4.44 18.28
#